data_AF-A0A090RP62-F1
#
_entry.id   AF-A0A090RP62-F1
#
_cell.length_a   1.000
_cell.length_b   1.000
_cell.length_c   1.000
_cell.angle_alpha   90.00
_cell.angle_beta   90.00
_cell.angle_gamma   90.00
#
_symmetry.space_group_name_H-M   'P 1'
#
loop_
_entity.id
_entity.type
_entity.pdbx_description
1 polymer ?
#
loop_
_entity_poly.entity_id
_entity_poly.type
_entity_poly.pdbx_seq_one_letter_code
_entity_poly.pdbx_strand_id
1 'polypeptide(L)'
;MKKTLLAATIAAASFGVLANNSVTTQLPDGTEITATPAEMRAYVVTHHANYLRDTAEDNGGTNIIKHTRELPGSGTDFVVTPALDHLYSKAVLDLSDGPVHLSLPVVEDRYFSIHITDQEHYTIYDEYNPTSTEYVLVRQGDDYKAKEGEIVIESRGDHPHVFLRTQVFNQETISETHAIQDKVILNAKETGKRLTFSDPIKFTLETSDVYPENLELMQSRVGKHSEAEFKRMQSFMTGVYLERSINEGADNWGLFGPIDSTEPRADDHVTRVIGIVGHLGLPVTRQQWREPMLTTRVFQAIVRVNHSTAQHLRYSRCPMSRV
;
A
#
# COMPACT_ATOMS: atom_id res chain seq x y z
N MET A 1 47.37 46.39 16.72
CA MET A 1 47.10 46.67 15.29
C MET A 1 47.44 45.39 14.54
N LYS A 2 46.55 44.64 13.88
CA LYS A 2 45.40 44.96 13.01
C LYS A 2 44.20 44.06 13.30
N LYS A 3 43.00 44.58 13.05
CA LYS A 3 41.70 43.90 13.01
C LYS A 3 41.44 43.35 11.59
N THR A 4 40.81 42.18 11.50
CA THR A 4 39.95 41.66 10.40
C THR A 4 39.28 40.41 10.99
N LEU A 5 37.99 40.30 11.34
CA LEU A 5 36.69 40.65 10.74
C LEU A 5 36.28 39.79 9.52
N LEU A 6 35.10 39.15 9.64
CA LEU A 6 34.22 38.50 8.64
C LEU A 6 34.62 37.10 8.13
N ALA A 7 33.72 36.12 7.94
CA ALA A 7 32.25 36.11 7.95
C ALA A 7 31.71 34.69 8.23
N ALA A 8 30.58 34.60 8.92
CA ALA A 8 29.65 33.47 8.87
C ALA A 8 28.54 33.82 7.86
N THR A 9 28.03 32.80 7.11
CA THR A 9 26.88 32.71 6.16
C THR A 9 27.32 32.09 4.83
N ILE A 10 26.60 31.23 4.10
CA ILE A 10 25.22 30.71 4.11
C ILE A 10 25.22 29.36 3.35
N ALA A 11 24.21 28.53 3.64
CA ALA A 11 23.85 27.27 2.98
C ALA A 11 23.74 27.34 1.44
N ALA A 12 23.91 26.18 0.78
CA ALA A 12 22.94 25.56 -0.14
C ALA A 12 23.63 24.61 -1.13
N ALA A 13 22.84 23.62 -1.56
CA ALA A 13 23.00 22.77 -2.73
C ALA A 13 23.95 21.58 -2.62
N SER A 14 23.38 20.44 -2.22
CA SER A 14 23.54 19.21 -2.99
C SER A 14 22.19 18.51 -3.10
N PHE A 15 21.25 19.15 -3.81
CA PHE A 15 20.23 18.41 -4.56
C PHE A 15 20.92 17.84 -5.80
N GLY A 16 20.73 16.55 -6.06
CA GLY A 16 21.29 15.88 -7.24
C GLY A 16 22.43 14.90 -6.92
N VAL A 17 22.19 13.94 -6.02
CA VAL A 17 22.76 12.61 -6.21
C VAL A 17 21.57 11.68 -6.36
N LEU A 18 21.16 11.41 -7.61
CA LEU A 18 20.51 10.15 -7.92
C LEU A 18 21.47 9.07 -7.41
N ALA A 19 21.16 8.45 -6.26
CA ALA A 19 21.94 7.33 -5.77
C ALA A 19 21.76 6.19 -6.78
N ASN A 20 22.67 6.12 -7.76
CA ASN A 20 22.72 5.17 -8.87
C ASN A 20 22.99 3.71 -8.44
N ASN A 21 22.66 3.33 -7.21
CA ASN A 21 22.95 2.00 -6.72
C ASN A 21 21.77 1.09 -7.07
N SER A 22 21.84 0.52 -8.27
CA SER A 22 21.00 -0.61 -8.63
C SER A 22 21.17 -1.74 -7.60
N VAL A 23 20.08 -2.44 -7.32
CA VAL A 23 20.07 -3.59 -6.41
C VAL A 23 19.89 -4.86 -7.23
N THR A 24 20.65 -5.91 -6.89
CA THR A 24 20.55 -7.21 -7.54
C THR A 24 20.04 -8.24 -6.53
N THR A 25 19.07 -9.05 -6.96
CA THR A 25 18.57 -10.20 -6.20
C THR A 25 18.72 -11.46 -7.05
N GLN A 26 18.82 -12.62 -6.39
CA GLN A 26 18.85 -13.92 -7.04
C GLN A 26 17.62 -14.76 -6.66
N LEU A 27 16.88 -15.20 -7.67
CA LEU A 27 15.76 -16.12 -7.48
C LEU A 27 16.25 -17.54 -7.13
N PRO A 28 15.41 -18.41 -6.55
CA PRO A 28 15.78 -19.78 -6.19
C PRO A 28 16.26 -20.65 -7.37
N ASP A 29 15.90 -20.29 -8.61
CA ASP A 29 16.35 -20.98 -9.82
C ASP A 29 17.71 -20.46 -10.35
N GLY A 30 18.34 -19.52 -9.63
CA GLY A 30 19.62 -18.91 -9.97
C GLY A 30 19.51 -17.67 -10.86
N THR A 31 18.30 -17.29 -11.31
CA THR A 31 18.10 -16.10 -12.13
C THR A 31 18.43 -14.83 -11.34
N GLU A 32 19.35 -14.01 -11.86
CA GLU A 32 19.68 -12.71 -11.29
C GLU A 32 18.83 -11.60 -11.93
N ILE A 33 18.29 -10.72 -11.09
CA ILE A 33 17.53 -9.56 -11.54
C ILE A 33 18.09 -8.32 -10.84
N THR A 34 18.51 -7.34 -11.65
CA THR A 34 18.99 -6.04 -11.17
C THR A 34 17.96 -4.96 -11.44
N ALA A 35 17.67 -4.10 -10.46
CA ALA A 35 16.72 -3.00 -10.61
C ALA A 35 17.31 -1.67 -10.13
N THR A 36 17.03 -0.60 -10.86
CA THR A 36 17.36 0.78 -10.46
C THR A 36 16.30 1.36 -9.51
N PRO A 37 16.61 2.41 -8.72
CA PRO A 37 15.60 3.16 -7.97
C PRO A 37 14.40 3.63 -8.80
N ALA A 38 14.64 4.08 -10.04
CA ALA A 38 13.57 4.51 -10.94
C ALA A 38 12.63 3.35 -11.34
N GLU A 39 13.18 2.16 -11.59
CA GLU A 39 12.39 0.95 -11.89
C GLU A 39 11.60 0.47 -10.68
N MET A 40 12.20 0.51 -9.49
CA MET A 40 11.53 0.21 -8.23
C MET A 40 10.36 1.17 -7.98
N ARG A 41 10.59 2.48 -8.09
CA ARG A 41 9.53 3.49 -7.91
C ARG A 41 8.42 3.36 -8.95
N ALA A 42 8.77 3.14 -10.22
CA ALA A 42 7.81 2.90 -11.30
C ALA A 42 6.96 1.65 -11.06
N TYR A 43 7.55 0.57 -10.55
CA TYR A 43 6.82 -0.64 -10.18
C TYR A 43 5.82 -0.39 -9.05
N VAL A 44 6.24 0.27 -7.96
CA VAL A 44 5.37 0.58 -6.81
C VAL A 44 4.18 1.44 -7.24
N VAL A 45 4.43 2.55 -7.96
CA VAL A 45 3.34 3.42 -8.45
C VAL A 45 2.43 2.70 -9.43
N THR A 46 3.00 1.93 -10.37
CA THR A 46 2.19 1.19 -11.34
C THR A 46 1.30 0.16 -10.67
N HIS A 47 1.85 -0.62 -9.74
CA HIS A 47 1.08 -1.59 -8.98
C HIS A 47 -0.04 -0.91 -8.20
N HIS A 48 0.28 0.18 -7.48
CA HIS A 48 -0.71 0.85 -6.66
C HIS A 48 -1.81 1.51 -7.49
N ALA A 49 -1.48 2.24 -8.55
CA ALA A 49 -2.47 2.85 -9.44
C ALA A 49 -3.40 1.80 -10.09
N ASN A 50 -2.87 0.67 -10.56
CA ASN A 50 -3.70 -0.45 -11.05
C ASN A 50 -4.62 -0.99 -9.95
N TYR A 51 -4.09 -1.18 -8.73
CA TYR A 51 -4.90 -1.59 -7.58
C TYR A 51 -6.02 -0.60 -7.24
N LEU A 52 -5.75 0.71 -7.29
CA LEU A 52 -6.76 1.76 -7.10
C LEU A 52 -7.86 1.67 -8.16
N ARG A 53 -7.48 1.50 -9.43
CA ARG A 53 -8.46 1.31 -10.52
C ARG A 53 -9.35 0.10 -10.26
N ASP A 54 -8.74 -1.05 -10.01
CA ASP A 54 -9.45 -2.32 -9.88
C ASP A 54 -10.35 -2.31 -8.63
N THR A 55 -9.87 -1.72 -7.51
CA THR A 55 -10.67 -1.52 -6.29
C THR A 55 -11.85 -0.58 -6.53
N ALA A 56 -11.63 0.54 -7.22
CA ALA A 56 -12.71 1.45 -7.58
C ALA A 56 -13.73 0.75 -8.49
N GLU A 57 -13.29 0.02 -9.51
CA GLU A 57 -14.17 -0.74 -10.41
C GLU A 57 -15.01 -1.77 -9.66
N ASP A 58 -14.38 -2.56 -8.77
CA ASP A 58 -15.07 -3.54 -7.92
C ASP A 58 -16.10 -2.92 -6.99
N ASN A 59 -15.91 -1.66 -6.58
CA ASN A 59 -16.83 -0.90 -5.77
C ASN A 59 -17.95 -0.23 -6.58
N GLY A 60 -17.87 -0.22 -7.91
CA GLY A 60 -18.78 0.52 -8.79
C GLY A 60 -18.35 1.96 -9.10
N GLY A 61 -17.13 2.33 -8.73
CA GLY A 61 -16.45 3.61 -8.99
C GLY A 61 -15.84 4.23 -7.73
N THR A 62 -15.28 5.43 -7.88
CA THR A 62 -14.69 6.19 -6.76
C THR A 62 -15.76 6.70 -5.79
N ASN A 63 -15.33 7.02 -4.56
CA ASN A 63 -16.19 7.50 -3.47
C ASN A 63 -17.32 6.52 -3.10
N ILE A 64 -17.13 5.22 -3.35
CA ILE A 64 -18.02 4.15 -2.88
C ILE A 64 -17.20 3.23 -1.99
N ILE A 65 -17.67 3.05 -0.75
CA ILE A 65 -17.08 2.09 0.18
C ILE A 65 -17.72 0.71 0.02
N LYS A 66 -16.88 -0.33 -0.03
CA LYS A 66 -17.31 -1.72 -0.11
C LYS A 66 -16.77 -2.51 1.07
N HIS A 67 -17.63 -3.34 1.64
CA HIS A 67 -17.31 -4.19 2.78
C HIS A 67 -17.11 -5.62 2.31
N THR A 68 -15.97 -6.21 2.62
CA THR A 68 -15.80 -7.66 2.61
C THR A 68 -16.62 -8.22 3.76
N ARG A 69 -17.57 -9.13 3.46
CA ARG A 69 -18.50 -9.70 4.44
C ARG A 69 -18.15 -11.12 4.89
N GLU A 70 -17.23 -11.76 4.20
CA GLU A 70 -16.78 -13.11 4.53
C GLU A 70 -15.31 -13.05 4.85
N LEU A 71 -14.89 -13.78 5.89
CA LEU A 71 -13.47 -13.98 6.09
C LEU A 71 -12.92 -14.63 4.82
N PRO A 72 -11.88 -14.06 4.21
CA PRO A 72 -11.32 -14.61 3.00
C PRO A 72 -10.89 -16.05 3.25
N GLY A 73 -11.54 -16.97 2.55
CA GLY A 73 -11.10 -18.37 2.49
C GLY A 73 -9.69 -18.43 1.92
N SER A 74 -9.01 -19.58 2.02
CA SER A 74 -7.74 -19.76 1.34
C SER A 74 -7.92 -19.64 -0.18
N GLY A 75 -7.73 -18.44 -0.76
CA GLY A 75 -7.57 -18.23 -2.20
C GLY A 75 -8.57 -17.34 -2.96
N THR A 76 -9.43 -16.52 -2.32
CA THR A 76 -10.46 -15.73 -3.03
C THR A 76 -10.27 -14.20 -3.06
N ASP A 77 -9.29 -13.64 -2.36
CA ASP A 77 -9.03 -12.18 -2.35
C ASP A 77 -7.69 -11.87 -3.05
N PHE A 78 -7.55 -10.69 -3.66
CA PHE A 78 -6.30 -10.19 -4.27
C PHE A 78 -5.19 -9.89 -3.24
N VAL A 79 -5.42 -10.30 -2.01
CA VAL A 79 -4.59 -10.09 -0.84
C VAL A 79 -3.69 -11.31 -0.65
N VAL A 80 -2.38 -11.08 -0.55
CA VAL A 80 -1.45 -12.13 -0.15
C VAL A 80 -1.68 -12.42 1.33
N THR A 81 -2.40 -13.50 1.61
CA THR A 81 -2.76 -14.00 2.96
C THR A 81 -3.44 -12.94 3.85
N PRO A 82 -4.72 -12.62 3.59
CA PRO A 82 -5.47 -11.75 4.49
C PRO A 82 -5.44 -12.29 5.92
N ALA A 83 -5.32 -11.37 6.88
CA ALA A 83 -5.41 -11.70 8.29
C ALA A 83 -6.74 -12.45 8.53
N LEU A 84 -6.67 -13.68 9.05
CA LEU A 84 -7.82 -14.59 9.20
C LEU A 84 -8.83 -14.12 10.27
N ASP A 85 -8.58 -12.96 10.86
CA ASP A 85 -9.26 -12.37 11.99
C ASP A 85 -9.80 -10.96 11.70
N HIS A 86 -9.80 -10.48 10.44
CA HIS A 86 -10.32 -9.16 10.10
C HIS A 86 -11.22 -9.17 8.85
N LEU A 87 -12.33 -8.43 8.91
CA LEU A 87 -13.06 -7.99 7.73
C LEU A 87 -12.58 -6.60 7.31
N TYR A 88 -12.60 -6.37 6.00
CA TYR A 88 -12.08 -5.15 5.40
C TYR A 88 -13.20 -4.29 4.83
N SER A 89 -13.04 -2.97 4.93
CA SER A 89 -13.84 -2.01 4.17
C SER A 89 -12.90 -1.11 3.37
N LYS A 90 -13.09 -1.03 2.06
CA LYS A 90 -12.17 -0.35 1.15
C LYS A 90 -12.91 0.70 0.34
N ALA A 91 -12.29 1.85 0.12
CA ALA A 91 -12.76 2.84 -0.84
C ALA A 91 -11.57 3.52 -1.51
N VAL A 92 -11.70 3.81 -2.80
CA VAL A 92 -10.79 4.73 -3.51
C VAL A 92 -11.54 6.04 -3.68
N LEU A 93 -10.95 7.11 -3.17
CA LEU A 93 -11.61 8.41 -3.21
C LEU A 93 -11.35 9.15 -4.53
N ASP A 94 -12.15 10.18 -4.78
CA ASP A 94 -11.90 11.19 -5.79
C ASP A 94 -12.19 12.56 -5.17
N LEU A 95 -11.12 13.30 -4.91
CA LEU A 95 -11.13 14.63 -4.30
C LEU A 95 -11.24 15.76 -5.35
N SER A 96 -11.28 15.44 -6.65
CA SER A 96 -11.31 16.46 -7.72
C SER A 96 -12.56 17.34 -7.71
N ASP A 97 -13.64 16.91 -7.06
CA ASP A 97 -14.89 17.67 -6.89
C ASP A 97 -15.06 18.30 -5.49
N GLY A 98 -14.07 18.13 -4.62
CA GLY A 98 -14.05 18.67 -3.26
C GLY A 98 -13.91 17.60 -2.16
N PRO A 99 -14.18 17.98 -0.90
CA PRO A 99 -13.96 17.12 0.26
C PRO A 99 -14.83 15.86 0.23
N VAL A 100 -14.28 14.77 0.77
CA VAL A 100 -14.99 13.53 1.02
C VAL A 100 -15.09 13.28 2.52
N HIS A 101 -16.31 13.09 3.01
CA HIS A 101 -16.60 12.87 4.42
C HIS A 101 -16.71 11.38 4.72
N LEU A 102 -15.95 10.91 5.70
CA LEU A 102 -15.98 9.55 6.20
C LEU A 102 -16.45 9.57 7.66
N SER A 103 -17.61 8.98 7.92
CA SER A 103 -18.13 8.81 9.27
C SER A 103 -17.88 7.38 9.75
N LEU A 104 -17.27 7.25 10.93
CA LEU A 104 -16.92 5.97 11.55
C LEU A 104 -17.66 5.76 12.88
N PRO A 105 -18.02 4.52 13.24
CA PRO A 105 -18.48 4.22 14.60
C PRO A 105 -17.31 4.25 15.59
N VAL A 106 -17.60 4.61 16.84
CA VAL A 106 -16.70 4.30 17.96
C VAL A 106 -16.83 2.81 18.28
N VAL A 107 -15.69 2.12 18.34
CA VAL A 107 -15.60 0.67 18.60
C VAL A 107 -14.68 0.45 19.79
N GLU A 108 -15.22 -0.10 20.89
CA GLU A 108 -14.50 -0.26 22.15
C GLU A 108 -14.17 -1.72 22.48
N ASP A 109 -14.91 -2.67 21.90
CA ASP A 109 -14.90 -4.08 22.30
C ASP A 109 -13.98 -4.97 21.46
N ARG A 110 -13.43 -4.46 20.36
CA ARG A 110 -12.54 -5.20 19.45
C ARG A 110 -11.62 -4.26 18.67
N TYR A 111 -10.63 -4.84 17.98
CA TYR A 111 -9.75 -4.06 17.12
C TYR A 111 -10.54 -3.48 15.94
N PHE A 112 -10.39 -2.16 15.75
CA PHE A 112 -10.84 -1.42 14.59
C PHE A 112 -9.77 -0.39 14.20
N SER A 113 -9.45 -0.27 12.91
CA SER A 113 -8.44 0.70 12.48
C SER A 113 -8.81 1.35 11.16
N ILE A 114 -8.41 2.62 11.03
CA ILE A 114 -8.37 3.35 9.76
C ILE A 114 -6.93 3.45 9.28
N HIS A 115 -6.74 3.28 7.98
CA HIS A 115 -5.48 3.48 7.30
C HIS A 115 -5.74 4.10 5.94
N ILE A 116 -5.03 5.18 5.62
CA ILE A 116 -5.18 5.91 4.39
C ILE A 116 -3.81 6.05 3.73
N THR A 117 -3.74 5.65 2.46
CA THR A 117 -2.54 5.83 1.63
C THR A 117 -2.79 6.79 0.48
N ASP A 118 -1.78 7.55 0.09
CA ASP A 118 -1.81 8.37 -1.12
C ASP A 118 -1.52 7.55 -2.39
N GLN A 119 -1.55 8.20 -3.56
CA GLN A 119 -1.33 7.57 -4.86
C GLN A 119 0.12 7.06 -5.07
N GLU A 120 1.07 7.52 -4.26
CA GLU A 120 2.44 7.02 -4.27
C GLU A 120 2.66 5.89 -3.24
N HIS A 121 1.58 5.40 -2.62
CA HIS A 121 1.56 4.32 -1.63
C HIS A 121 2.26 4.68 -0.32
N TYR A 122 2.24 5.96 0.07
CA TYR A 122 2.65 6.41 1.41
C TYR A 122 1.44 6.50 2.33
N THR A 123 1.60 6.09 3.58
CA THR A 123 0.59 6.33 4.62
C THR A 123 0.54 7.82 4.94
N ILE A 124 -0.64 8.41 4.77
CA ILE A 124 -0.92 9.81 5.12
C ILE A 124 -1.78 9.93 6.38
N TYR A 125 -2.45 8.85 6.78
CA TYR A 125 -3.17 8.77 8.04
C TYR A 125 -3.31 7.31 8.48
N ASP A 126 -3.13 7.04 9.76
CA ASP A 126 -3.51 5.79 10.38
C ASP A 126 -3.90 6.00 11.85
N GLU A 127 -4.90 5.26 12.30
CA GLU A 127 -5.33 5.30 13.69
C GLU A 127 -5.93 3.96 14.08
N TYR A 128 -5.57 3.52 15.30
CA TYR A 128 -6.15 2.34 15.95
C TYR A 128 -7.22 2.78 16.95
N ASN A 129 -8.35 2.07 16.94
CA ASN A 129 -9.55 2.33 17.72
C ASN A 129 -9.93 3.82 17.71
N PRO A 130 -10.26 4.35 16.51
CA PRO A 130 -10.61 5.75 16.36
C PRO A 130 -11.72 6.16 17.34
N THR A 131 -11.48 7.29 18.02
CA THR A 131 -12.47 7.87 18.96
C THR A 131 -13.28 8.99 18.33
N SER A 132 -12.77 9.61 17.26
CA SER A 132 -13.52 10.56 16.45
C SER A 132 -14.46 9.84 15.50
N THR A 133 -15.64 10.40 15.29
CA THR A 133 -16.65 9.84 14.38
C THR A 133 -16.67 10.49 13.02
N GLU A 134 -16.06 11.66 12.85
CA GLU A 134 -16.09 12.44 11.61
C GLU A 134 -14.68 12.74 11.10
N TYR A 135 -14.40 12.22 9.90
CA TYR A 135 -13.16 12.47 9.16
C TYR A 135 -13.49 13.14 7.84
N VAL A 136 -12.66 14.07 7.40
CA VAL A 136 -12.80 14.75 6.12
C VAL A 136 -11.50 14.66 5.36
N LEU A 137 -11.52 14.01 4.20
CA LEU A 137 -10.38 13.96 3.29
C LEU A 137 -10.48 15.11 2.30
N VAL A 138 -9.38 15.85 2.18
CA VAL A 138 -9.29 17.06 1.34
C VAL A 138 -8.03 17.01 0.48
N ARG A 139 -8.06 17.69 -0.67
CA ARG A 139 -6.84 17.89 -1.45
C ARG A 139 -5.96 18.91 -0.73
N GLN A 140 -4.67 18.62 -0.60
CA GLN A 140 -3.74 19.57 0.00
C GLN A 140 -3.77 20.90 -0.75
N GLY A 141 -3.93 22.01 -0.01
CA GLY A 141 -4.05 23.35 -0.58
C GLY A 141 -5.48 23.84 -0.78
N ASP A 142 -6.51 23.00 -0.59
CA ASP A 142 -7.90 23.44 -0.55
C ASP A 142 -8.18 24.34 0.67
N ASP A 143 -8.99 25.39 0.50
CA ASP A 143 -9.47 26.26 1.60
C ASP A 143 -10.65 25.61 2.35
N TYR A 144 -10.49 24.34 2.74
CA TYR A 144 -11.51 23.65 3.54
C TYR A 144 -11.45 24.11 5.00
N LYS A 145 -12.62 24.47 5.55
CA LYS A 145 -12.76 24.90 6.94
C LYS A 145 -13.41 23.79 7.75
N ALA A 146 -12.59 23.14 8.57
CA ALA A 146 -13.04 22.09 9.48
C ALA A 146 -14.20 22.57 10.37
N LYS A 147 -15.25 21.77 10.48
CA LYS A 147 -16.27 21.94 11.50
C LYS A 147 -15.73 21.40 12.84
N GLU A 148 -16.33 21.85 13.93
CA GLU A 148 -15.98 21.35 15.26
C GLU A 148 -16.16 19.83 15.32
N GLY A 149 -15.12 19.12 15.78
CA GLY A 149 -15.11 17.66 15.89
C GLY A 149 -14.66 16.91 14.63
N GLU A 150 -14.47 17.58 13.48
CA GLU A 150 -13.93 16.94 12.27
C GLU A 150 -12.41 16.77 12.36
N ILE A 151 -11.90 15.57 12.05
CA ILE A 151 -10.49 15.36 11.74
C ILE A 151 -10.29 15.55 10.24
N VAL A 152 -9.51 16.57 9.86
CA VAL A 152 -9.14 16.82 8.46
C VAL A 152 -7.86 16.07 8.10
N ILE A 153 -7.91 15.34 6.98
CA ILE A 153 -6.80 14.57 6.44
C ILE A 153 -6.49 15.12 5.04
N GLU A 154 -5.28 15.64 4.87
CA GLU A 154 -4.84 16.20 3.60
C GLU A 154 -4.17 15.12 2.74
N SER A 155 -4.60 15.02 1.48
CA SER A 155 -3.98 14.17 0.47
C SER A 155 -3.26 15.02 -0.57
N ARG A 156 -2.04 14.62 -0.92
CA ARG A 156 -1.28 15.19 -2.05
C ARG A 156 -1.81 14.73 -3.40
N GLY A 157 -2.62 13.67 -3.43
CA GLY A 157 -3.24 13.08 -4.61
C GLY A 157 -4.75 13.20 -4.59
N ASP A 158 -5.38 13.13 -5.75
CA ASP A 158 -6.85 13.17 -5.87
C ASP A 158 -7.49 11.85 -5.42
N HIS A 159 -6.70 10.76 -5.42
CA HIS A 159 -7.21 9.41 -5.22
C HIS A 159 -6.56 8.68 -4.04
N PRO A 160 -6.69 9.18 -2.79
CA PRO A 160 -6.27 8.41 -1.64
C PRO A 160 -7.14 7.14 -1.48
N HIS A 161 -6.53 6.09 -0.93
CA HIS A 161 -7.18 4.83 -0.63
C HIS A 161 -7.51 4.74 0.86
N VAL A 162 -8.79 4.55 1.17
CA VAL A 162 -9.28 4.30 2.53
C VAL A 162 -9.34 2.80 2.76
N PHE A 163 -8.69 2.36 3.83
CA PHE A 163 -8.63 0.97 4.21
C PHE A 163 -8.95 0.78 5.69
N LEU A 164 -10.13 0.21 5.96
CA LEU A 164 -10.60 -0.09 7.31
C LEU A 164 -10.46 -1.59 7.59
N ARG A 165 -10.06 -1.91 8.82
CA ARG A 165 -9.96 -3.29 9.31
C ARG A 165 -10.80 -3.40 10.57
N THR A 166 -11.70 -4.38 10.62
CA THR A 166 -12.53 -4.66 11.79
C THR A 166 -12.35 -6.11 12.21
N GLN A 167 -11.97 -6.33 13.46
CA GLN A 167 -11.68 -7.67 13.97
C GLN A 167 -12.92 -8.56 14.01
N VAL A 168 -12.68 -9.84 13.77
CA VAL A 168 -13.62 -10.95 13.89
C VAL A 168 -13.06 -11.90 14.94
N PHE A 169 -13.81 -12.15 16.02
CA PHE A 169 -13.39 -13.12 17.04
C PHE A 169 -13.62 -14.57 16.58
N ASN A 170 -14.74 -14.81 15.92
CA ASN A 170 -15.09 -16.12 15.35
C ASN A 170 -16.21 -15.98 14.31
N GLN A 171 -16.42 -17.03 13.53
CA GLN A 171 -17.43 -17.06 12.47
C GLN A 171 -18.87 -16.97 13.01
N GLU A 172 -19.14 -17.46 14.23
CA GLU A 172 -20.48 -17.48 14.84
C GLU A 172 -20.99 -16.07 15.17
N THR A 173 -20.07 -15.14 15.45
CA THR A 173 -20.35 -13.74 15.83
C THR A 173 -20.00 -12.74 14.74
N ILE A 174 -19.77 -13.19 13.50
CA ILE A 174 -19.35 -12.32 12.38
C ILE A 174 -20.37 -11.22 12.06
N SER A 175 -21.65 -11.44 12.36
CA SER A 175 -22.72 -10.44 12.20
C SER A 175 -22.53 -9.21 13.09
N GLU A 176 -21.83 -9.32 14.23
CA GLU A 176 -21.47 -8.17 15.06
C GLU A 176 -20.44 -7.28 14.34
N THR A 177 -19.48 -7.88 13.66
CA THR A 177 -18.51 -7.17 12.81
C THR A 177 -19.22 -6.53 11.61
N HIS A 178 -20.22 -7.20 11.03
CA HIS A 178 -21.05 -6.59 9.97
C HIS A 178 -21.80 -5.36 10.46
N ALA A 179 -22.37 -5.40 11.67
CA ALA A 179 -23.08 -4.27 12.26
C ALA A 179 -22.16 -3.06 12.53
N ILE A 180 -20.85 -3.27 12.71
CA ILE A 180 -19.85 -2.20 12.76
C ILE A 180 -19.60 -1.64 11.35
N GLN A 181 -19.37 -2.51 10.37
CA GLN A 181 -19.17 -2.09 8.97
C GLN A 181 -20.36 -1.29 8.42
N ASP A 182 -21.59 -1.67 8.77
CA ASP A 182 -22.82 -1.02 8.33
C ASP A 182 -22.98 0.42 8.83
N LYS A 183 -22.23 0.80 9.88
CA LYS A 183 -22.22 2.16 10.43
C LYS A 183 -21.17 3.05 9.75
N VAL A 184 -20.32 2.49 8.88
CA VAL A 184 -19.35 3.28 8.12
C VAL A 184 -20.08 3.96 6.97
N ILE A 185 -19.98 5.28 6.91
CA ILE A 185 -20.65 6.08 5.89
C ILE A 185 -19.60 6.91 5.15
N LEU A 186 -19.65 6.88 3.82
CA LEU A 186 -18.81 7.70 2.97
C LEU A 186 -19.71 8.62 2.14
N ASN A 187 -19.54 9.93 2.30
CA ASN A 187 -20.31 10.96 1.60
C ASN A 187 -19.37 11.83 0.77
N ALA A 188 -19.66 11.94 -0.52
CA ALA A 188 -18.95 12.80 -1.45
C ALA A 188 -19.96 13.53 -2.33
N LYS A 189 -19.53 14.64 -2.96
CA LYS A 189 -20.35 15.37 -3.91
C LYS A 189 -20.69 14.52 -5.13
N GLU A 190 -19.71 13.82 -5.68
CA GLU A 190 -19.85 12.92 -6.82
C GLU A 190 -19.36 11.51 -6.43
N THR A 191 -20.04 10.48 -6.93
CA THR A 191 -19.74 9.06 -6.65
C THR A 191 -19.83 8.22 -7.91
N GLY A 192 -19.11 7.09 -7.96
CA GLY A 192 -19.24 6.13 -9.04
C GLY A 192 -18.48 6.48 -10.32
N LYS A 193 -17.57 7.46 -10.26
CA LYS A 193 -16.70 7.76 -11.40
C LYS A 193 -15.72 6.60 -11.61
N ARG A 194 -15.48 6.27 -12.87
CA ARG A 194 -14.48 5.26 -13.23
C ARG A 194 -13.10 5.88 -13.24
N LEU A 195 -12.15 5.20 -12.63
CA LEU A 195 -10.74 5.53 -12.75
C LEU A 195 -10.22 4.92 -14.06
N THR A 196 -9.80 5.74 -15.01
CA THR A 196 -9.32 5.23 -16.31
C THR A 196 -8.03 5.91 -16.72
N PHE A 197 -7.02 5.12 -17.08
CA PHE A 197 -5.73 5.59 -17.56
C PHE A 197 -5.06 4.52 -18.43
N SER A 198 -4.15 4.93 -19.30
CA SER A 198 -3.33 4.03 -20.13
C SER A 198 -1.90 3.89 -19.62
N ASP A 199 -1.36 4.93 -18.97
CA ASP A 199 -0.06 4.94 -18.31
C ASP A 199 -0.27 5.28 -16.82
N PRO A 200 -0.10 4.31 -15.91
CA PRO A 200 -0.31 4.49 -14.47
C PRO A 200 0.65 5.52 -13.84
N ILE A 201 1.87 5.64 -14.37
CA ILE A 201 2.88 6.59 -13.88
C ILE A 201 2.47 8.00 -14.29
N LYS A 202 2.08 8.17 -15.56
CA LYS A 202 1.58 9.45 -16.07
C LYS A 202 0.32 9.90 -15.32
N PHE A 203 -0.63 8.98 -15.09
CA PHE A 203 -1.83 9.24 -14.30
C PHE A 203 -1.48 9.79 -12.92
N THR A 204 -0.56 9.14 -12.20
CA THR A 204 -0.14 9.60 -10.86
C THR A 204 0.53 10.97 -10.90
N LEU A 205 1.36 11.25 -11.92
CA LEU A 205 1.98 12.58 -12.11
C LEU A 205 0.96 13.69 -12.42
N GLU A 206 -0.16 13.35 -13.05
CA GLU A 206 -1.19 14.32 -13.46
C GLU A 206 -2.22 14.61 -12.37
N THR A 207 -2.47 13.66 -11.45
CA THR A 207 -3.49 13.78 -10.40
C THR A 207 -2.90 13.88 -8.99
N SER A 208 -1.57 14.03 -8.85
CA SER A 208 -0.90 14.14 -7.55
C SER A 208 0.22 15.17 -7.59
N ASP A 209 0.34 15.93 -6.50
CA ASP A 209 1.53 16.74 -6.23
C ASP A 209 2.64 15.80 -5.77
N VAL A 210 3.27 15.14 -6.73
CA VAL A 210 4.26 14.09 -6.48
C VAL A 210 5.39 14.58 -5.57
N TYR A 211 5.85 13.73 -4.65
CA TYR A 211 6.95 14.09 -3.76
C TYR A 211 8.21 14.43 -4.58
N PRO A 212 8.92 15.54 -4.26
CA PRO A 212 10.10 15.98 -5.01
C PRO A 212 11.17 14.89 -5.20
N GLU A 213 11.35 14.02 -4.20
CA GLU A 213 12.28 12.90 -4.17
C GLU A 213 11.95 11.83 -5.23
N ASN A 214 10.67 11.67 -5.56
CA ASN A 214 10.19 10.68 -6.52
C ASN A 214 9.98 11.26 -7.93
N LEU A 215 9.88 12.59 -8.05
CA LEU A 215 9.47 13.27 -9.28
C LEU A 215 10.35 12.88 -10.48
N GLU A 216 11.67 13.04 -10.37
CA GLU A 216 12.61 12.72 -11.46
C GLU A 216 12.61 11.22 -11.79
N LEU A 217 12.52 10.36 -10.76
CA LEU A 217 12.44 8.91 -10.91
C LEU A 217 11.23 8.51 -11.75
N MET A 218 10.05 9.05 -11.41
CA MET A 218 8.79 8.77 -12.09
C MET A 218 8.77 9.34 -13.52
N GLN A 219 9.17 10.61 -13.69
CA GLN A 219 9.24 11.25 -15.01
C GLN A 219 10.15 10.48 -15.98
N SER A 220 11.27 9.93 -15.48
CA SER A 220 12.20 9.16 -16.31
C SER A 220 11.59 7.86 -16.88
N ARG A 221 10.50 7.36 -16.27
CA ARG A 221 9.87 6.06 -16.58
C ARG A 221 8.50 6.17 -17.26
N VAL A 222 7.95 7.36 -17.46
CA VAL A 222 6.72 7.57 -18.26
C VAL A 222 6.86 6.92 -19.63
N GLY A 223 5.87 6.10 -20.02
CA GLY A 223 5.85 5.35 -21.28
C GLY A 223 6.89 4.22 -21.39
N LYS A 224 7.66 3.93 -20.32
CA LYS A 224 8.76 2.94 -20.32
C LYS A 224 8.55 1.78 -19.35
N HIS A 225 7.36 1.63 -18.78
CA HIS A 225 7.02 0.53 -17.88
C HIS A 225 5.99 -0.39 -18.54
N SER A 226 6.48 -1.32 -19.36
CA SER A 226 5.65 -2.28 -20.08
C SER A 226 5.16 -3.42 -19.16
N GLU A 227 4.22 -4.24 -19.63
CA GLU A 227 3.79 -5.44 -18.90
C GLU A 227 4.96 -6.42 -18.64
N ALA A 228 5.89 -6.54 -19.59
CA ALA A 228 7.09 -7.36 -19.42
C ALA A 228 8.00 -6.81 -18.32
N GLU A 229 8.14 -5.48 -18.25
CA GLU A 229 8.90 -4.81 -17.20
C GLU A 229 8.21 -4.97 -15.83
N PHE A 230 6.89 -4.85 -15.78
CA PHE A 230 6.10 -5.07 -14.57
C PHE A 230 6.30 -6.50 -14.04
N LYS A 231 6.23 -7.51 -14.91
CA LYS A 231 6.49 -8.92 -14.54
C LYS A 231 7.93 -9.15 -14.08
N ARG A 232 8.92 -8.55 -14.76
CA ARG A 232 10.33 -8.59 -14.30
C ARG A 232 10.45 -8.00 -12.88
N MET A 233 9.82 -6.86 -12.63
CA MET A 233 9.87 -6.21 -11.32
C MET A 233 9.08 -6.95 -10.25
N GLN A 234 8.02 -7.68 -10.61
CA GLN A 234 7.34 -8.60 -9.70
C GLN A 234 8.25 -9.78 -9.29
N SER A 235 9.04 -10.31 -10.22
CA SER A 235 10.08 -11.31 -9.90
C SER A 235 11.19 -10.71 -9.04
N PHE A 236 11.65 -9.49 -9.35
CA PHE A 236 12.62 -8.77 -8.51
C PHE A 236 12.09 -8.61 -7.07
N MET A 237 10.86 -8.12 -6.92
CA MET A 237 10.17 -7.98 -5.64
C MET A 237 10.16 -9.32 -4.88
N THR A 238 9.85 -10.42 -5.58
CA THR A 238 9.82 -11.76 -4.97
C THR A 238 11.20 -12.16 -4.45
N GLY A 239 12.26 -11.90 -5.22
CA GLY A 239 13.64 -12.17 -4.80
C GLY A 239 14.03 -11.39 -3.55
N VAL A 240 13.87 -10.06 -3.56
CA VAL A 240 14.24 -9.22 -2.41
C VAL A 240 13.36 -9.51 -1.18
N TYR A 241 12.10 -9.87 -1.38
CA TYR A 241 11.21 -10.29 -0.28
C TYR A 241 11.71 -11.57 0.40
N LEU A 242 12.11 -12.57 -0.39
CA LEU A 242 12.65 -13.83 0.12
C LEU A 242 13.96 -13.62 0.86
N GLU A 243 14.91 -12.89 0.26
CA GLU A 243 16.19 -12.56 0.88
C GLU A 243 15.99 -11.86 2.23
N ARG A 244 15.08 -10.89 2.27
CA ARG A 244 14.84 -10.12 3.48
C ARG A 244 14.10 -10.90 4.56
N SER A 245 13.10 -11.68 4.18
CA SER A 245 12.39 -12.57 5.11
C SER A 245 13.34 -13.56 5.79
N ILE A 246 14.36 -14.04 5.06
CA ILE A 246 15.39 -14.94 5.59
C ILE A 246 16.37 -14.21 6.52
N ASN A 247 16.83 -13.02 6.11
CA ASN A 247 17.93 -12.33 6.79
C ASN A 247 17.50 -11.46 7.97
N GLU A 248 16.36 -10.79 7.85
CA GLU A 248 15.89 -9.76 8.78
C GLU A 248 14.64 -10.19 9.56
N GLY A 249 14.00 -11.28 9.12
CA GLY A 249 12.69 -11.69 9.61
C GLY A 249 11.56 -10.90 8.94
N ALA A 250 10.32 -11.19 9.35
CA ALA A 250 9.14 -10.48 8.86
C ALA A 250 8.82 -9.32 9.81
N ASP A 251 9.38 -8.15 9.52
CA ASP A 251 9.02 -6.89 10.16
C ASP A 251 8.47 -5.91 9.10
N ASN A 252 7.60 -4.98 9.53
CA ASN A 252 6.94 -4.03 8.63
C ASN A 252 7.53 -2.61 8.67
N TRP A 253 8.68 -2.39 9.33
CA TRP A 253 9.24 -1.06 9.49
C TRP A 253 9.63 -0.42 8.16
N GLY A 254 9.16 0.80 7.91
CA GLY A 254 9.50 1.58 6.73
C GLY A 254 8.77 1.15 5.45
N LEU A 255 7.96 0.10 5.47
CA LEU A 255 7.22 -0.37 4.29
C LEU A 255 6.21 0.68 3.80
N PHE A 256 5.50 1.32 4.74
CA PHE A 256 4.34 2.17 4.46
C PHE A 256 4.43 3.59 5.03
N GLY A 257 5.38 3.88 5.91
CA GLY A 257 5.48 5.19 6.56
C GLY A 257 5.57 6.33 5.54
N PRO A 258 5.30 7.59 5.92
CA PRO A 258 5.44 8.74 5.03
C PRO A 258 6.88 8.89 4.50
N ILE A 259 7.10 9.74 3.49
CA ILE A 259 8.41 9.91 2.82
C ILE A 259 9.49 10.57 3.70
N ASP A 260 9.10 11.08 4.86
CA ASP A 260 9.97 11.68 5.88
C ASP A 260 9.92 10.91 7.20
N SER A 261 9.40 9.68 7.14
CA SER A 261 9.26 8.82 8.31
C SER A 261 10.62 8.54 8.95
N THR A 262 10.68 8.69 10.26
CA THR A 262 11.85 8.31 11.06
C THR A 262 11.96 6.80 11.31
N GLU A 263 11.01 6.01 10.77
CA GLU A 263 11.08 4.55 10.83
C GLU A 263 12.32 4.02 10.12
N PRO A 264 12.95 2.95 10.65
CA PRO A 264 14.06 2.30 9.96
C PRO A 264 13.69 1.91 8.52
N ARG A 265 14.51 2.37 7.57
CA ARG A 265 14.42 2.02 6.13
C ARG A 265 13.20 2.59 5.40
N ALA A 266 12.52 3.60 5.97
CA ALA A 266 11.39 4.25 5.30
C ALA A 266 11.78 4.84 3.93
N ASP A 267 13.01 5.30 3.74
CA ASP A 267 13.43 5.87 2.44
C ASP A 267 14.15 4.87 1.52
N ASP A 268 14.18 3.60 1.89
CA ASP A 268 14.82 2.56 1.09
C ASP A 268 13.88 2.03 -0.01
N HIS A 269 14.30 2.14 -1.27
CA HIS A 269 13.51 1.72 -2.42
C HIS A 269 13.16 0.23 -2.40
N VAL A 270 14.04 -0.63 -1.88
CA VAL A 270 13.78 -2.08 -1.77
C VAL A 270 12.67 -2.34 -0.76
N THR A 271 12.73 -1.67 0.40
CA THR A 271 11.68 -1.69 1.43
C THR A 271 10.33 -1.29 0.84
N ARG A 272 10.29 -0.23 0.01
CA ARG A 272 9.06 0.22 -0.65
C ARG A 272 8.51 -0.77 -1.67
N VAL A 273 9.37 -1.45 -2.42
CA VAL A 273 8.97 -2.52 -3.34
C VAL A 273 8.36 -3.70 -2.59
N ILE A 274 8.90 -4.05 -1.42
CA ILE A 274 8.34 -5.09 -0.56
C ILE A 274 6.98 -4.68 0.02
N GLY A 275 6.80 -3.40 0.37
CA GLY A 275 5.55 -2.89 0.94
C GLY A 275 4.32 -3.16 0.06
N ILE A 276 4.50 -3.30 -1.26
CA ILE A 276 3.43 -3.62 -2.21
C ILE A 276 2.84 -5.03 -2.00
N VAL A 277 3.61 -6.00 -1.48
CA VAL A 277 3.13 -7.37 -1.17
C VAL A 277 1.99 -7.36 -0.16
N GLY A 278 1.95 -6.34 0.70
CA GLY A 278 0.91 -6.15 1.68
C GLY A 278 0.31 -4.77 1.58
N HIS A 279 -0.47 -4.48 0.52
CA HIS A 279 -1.37 -3.29 0.44
C HIS A 279 -2.25 -3.06 1.70
N LEU A 280 -2.22 -4.01 2.66
CA LEU A 280 -2.95 -4.05 3.91
C LEU A 280 -2.08 -3.93 5.17
N GLY A 281 -0.79 -3.65 5.10
CA GLY A 281 0.05 -3.43 6.29
C GLY A 281 -0.15 -2.05 6.90
N LEU A 282 -0.01 -1.91 8.22
CA LEU A 282 0.06 -0.60 8.90
C LEU A 282 1.54 -0.18 9.09
N PRO A 283 1.84 1.13 9.16
CA PRO A 283 3.07 1.61 9.80
C PRO A 283 3.15 1.10 11.24
N VAL A 284 4.36 0.98 11.78
CA VAL A 284 4.54 0.35 13.09
C VAL A 284 4.29 1.38 14.19
N THR A 285 3.06 1.43 14.70
CA THR A 285 2.74 2.25 15.88
C THR A 285 3.17 1.54 17.17
N ARG A 286 3.50 2.33 18.20
CA ARG A 286 4.11 1.91 19.48
C ARG A 286 3.29 0.86 20.27
N GLN A 287 2.07 0.54 19.86
CA GLN A 287 1.15 -0.38 20.52
C GLN A 287 0.94 -1.72 19.79
N GLN A 288 1.44 -1.87 18.55
CA GLN A 288 1.40 -3.12 17.77
C GLN A 288 2.36 -4.21 18.29
N TRP A 289 3.06 -3.92 19.40
CA TRP A 289 4.07 -4.75 20.06
C TRP A 289 3.57 -6.02 20.76
N ARG A 290 2.28 -6.38 20.66
CA ARG A 290 1.70 -7.48 21.46
C ARG A 290 1.28 -8.72 20.70
N GLU A 291 1.24 -8.73 19.37
CA GLU A 291 0.86 -9.91 18.60
C GLU A 291 1.76 -10.06 17.36
N PRO A 292 2.51 -11.17 17.20
CA PRO A 292 3.29 -11.42 16.00
C PRO A 292 2.35 -11.64 14.82
N MET A 293 2.37 -10.73 13.83
CA MET A 293 1.68 -10.97 12.55
C MET A 293 2.31 -12.17 11.83
N LEU A 294 1.55 -13.27 11.79
CA LEU A 294 1.65 -14.49 10.99
C LEU A 294 2.78 -14.54 9.94
N THR A 295 3.98 -14.93 10.37
CA THR A 295 5.20 -14.96 9.55
C THR A 295 5.35 -16.21 8.68
N THR A 296 4.51 -17.24 8.85
CA THR A 296 4.79 -18.58 8.27
C THR A 296 3.99 -18.89 6.99
N ARG A 297 2.90 -18.17 6.67
CA ARG A 297 2.05 -18.49 5.51
C ARG A 297 2.36 -17.71 4.23
N VAL A 298 3.07 -16.59 4.31
CA VAL A 298 3.52 -15.82 3.14
C VAL A 298 4.40 -16.67 2.22
N PHE A 299 5.21 -17.55 2.81
CA PHE A 299 6.08 -18.48 2.10
C PHE A 299 5.33 -19.48 1.19
N GLN A 300 4.13 -19.95 1.59
CA GLN A 300 3.40 -20.97 0.83
C GLN A 300 2.52 -20.39 -0.29
N ALA A 301 2.08 -19.14 -0.17
CA ALA A 301 1.25 -18.48 -1.19
C ALA A 301 2.10 -18.01 -2.39
N ILE A 302 3.25 -17.39 -2.14
CA ILE A 302 4.17 -16.89 -3.18
C ILE A 302 4.74 -18.06 -4.02
N VAL A 303 5.08 -19.18 -3.38
CA VAL A 303 5.59 -20.39 -4.07
C VAL A 303 4.51 -21.06 -4.94
N ARG A 304 3.23 -21.01 -4.55
CA ARG A 304 2.13 -21.63 -5.32
C ARG A 304 1.79 -20.86 -6.59
N VAL A 305 1.89 -19.53 -6.60
CA VAL A 305 1.64 -18.71 -7.81
C VAL A 305 2.69 -19.02 -8.90
N ASN A 306 3.95 -19.27 -8.52
CA ASN A 306 5.01 -19.63 -9.47
C ASN A 306 4.99 -21.09 -9.96
N HIS A 307 4.27 -22.01 -9.30
CA HIS A 307 4.16 -23.41 -9.74
C HIS A 307 3.01 -23.67 -10.72
N SER A 308 2.06 -22.74 -10.88
CA SER A 308 0.90 -22.93 -11.76
C SER A 308 1.24 -22.87 -13.26
N THR A 309 2.44 -22.46 -13.65
CA THR A 309 2.89 -22.39 -15.06
C THR A 309 3.79 -23.54 -15.49
N ALA A 310 4.04 -24.53 -14.63
CA ALA A 310 4.92 -25.66 -14.94
C ALA A 310 4.37 -26.99 -14.46
N GLN A 311 3.21 -27.44 -14.99
CA GLN A 311 2.89 -28.89 -15.02
C GLN A 311 1.81 -29.22 -16.07
N HIS A 312 2.26 -29.26 -17.33
CA HIS A 312 1.64 -30.05 -18.40
C HIS A 312 2.64 -31.13 -18.84
N LEU A 313 3.14 -31.95 -17.91
CA LEU A 313 3.98 -33.11 -18.26
C LEU A 313 3.67 -34.32 -17.36
N ARG A 314 2.92 -35.26 -17.96
CA ARG A 314 3.02 -36.73 -17.87
C ARG A 314 2.87 -37.37 -16.48
N TYR A 315 1.64 -37.77 -16.17
CA TYR A 315 1.38 -38.92 -15.30
C TYR A 315 1.83 -40.21 -15.99
N SER A 316 2.98 -40.77 -15.57
CA SER A 316 3.32 -42.17 -15.84
C SER A 316 2.98 -42.98 -14.61
N ARG A 317 2.00 -43.88 -14.76
CA ARG A 317 1.56 -44.85 -13.75
C ARG A 317 2.70 -45.79 -13.39
N CYS A 318 2.85 -46.15 -12.11
CA CYS A 318 3.53 -47.38 -11.69
C CYS A 318 2.68 -48.09 -10.62
N PRO A 319 2.53 -49.43 -10.67
CA PRO A 319 1.38 -50.12 -10.09
C PRO A 319 1.61 -50.58 -8.64
N MET A 320 0.50 -50.74 -7.93
CA MET A 320 0.40 -51.43 -6.64
C MET A 320 0.93 -52.87 -6.71
N SER A 321 1.66 -53.28 -5.68
CA SER A 321 1.67 -54.68 -5.25
C SER A 321 1.44 -54.75 -3.73
N ARG A 322 0.33 -55.41 -3.36
CA ARG A 322 0.09 -55.97 -2.03
C ARG A 322 1.08 -57.11 -1.80
N VAL A 323 1.77 -57.13 -0.66
CA VAL A 323 1.56 -58.00 0.52
C VAL A 323 2.21 -57.29 1.69
#